data_AF-A0A6J4Q6C4-F1
#
_entry.id   AF-A0A6J4Q6C4-F1
#
_cell.length_a   1.000
_cell.length_b   1.000
_cell.length_c   1.000
_cell.angle_alpha   90.00
_cell.angle_beta   90.00
_cell.angle_gamma   90.00
#
_symmetry.space_group_name_H-M   'P 1'
#
loop_
_entity.id
_entity.type
_entity.pdbx_description
1 polymer ?
#
loop_
_entity_poly.entity_id
_entity_poly.type
_entity_poly.pdbx_seq_one_letter_code
_entity_poly.pdbx_strand_id
1 'polypeptide(L)' 'MSAEVSGGGQPPHGRYYAELVPPSPERGLQAAVQELLDAGERKEWHLVGVAGGLPEGGVILFWDTAHPGFGRTQFR' A
#
# COMPACT_ATOMS: atom_id res chain seq x y z
N MET A 1 -23.54 -29.03 -7.16
CA MET A 1 -22.13 -29.33 -6.80
C MET A 1 -21.33 -28.07 -7.06
N SER A 2 -21.11 -27.26 -6.03
CA SER A 2 -20.13 -26.16 -6.06
C SER A 2 -19.32 -26.28 -4.78
N ALA A 3 -18.03 -26.52 -4.96
CA ALA A 3 -17.13 -26.89 -3.89
C ALA A 3 -16.95 -25.74 -2.88
N GLU A 4 -17.34 -26.04 -1.66
CA GLU A 4 -16.94 -25.42 -0.42
C GLU A 4 -15.42 -25.61 -0.26
N VAL A 5 -14.65 -24.52 -0.36
CA VAL A 5 -13.21 -24.53 -0.04
C VAL A 5 -13.05 -24.14 1.43
N SER A 6 -12.81 -25.14 2.26
CA SER A 6 -12.47 -24.99 3.67
C SER A 6 -10.96 -25.11 3.84
N GLY A 7 -10.36 -24.08 4.47
CA GLY A 7 -9.26 -24.24 5.43
C GLY A 7 -7.82 -24.25 4.91
N GLY A 8 -7.03 -23.29 5.41
CA GLY A 8 -5.66 -23.54 5.83
C GLY A 8 -4.55 -22.97 4.94
N GLY A 9 -4.25 -21.69 5.11
CA GLY A 9 -3.02 -21.08 4.58
C GLY A 9 -3.22 -19.62 4.25
N GLN A 10 -3.08 -18.74 5.24
CA GLN A 10 -2.82 -17.34 4.94
C GLN A 10 -1.56 -17.30 4.08
N PRO A 11 -1.58 -16.71 2.86
CA PRO A 11 -0.35 -16.50 2.11
C PRO A 11 0.63 -15.77 3.04
N PRO A 12 1.93 -16.09 3.04
CA PRO A 12 2.88 -15.44 3.93
C PRO A 12 2.73 -13.94 3.68
N HIS A 13 2.20 -13.20 4.67
CA HIS A 13 1.85 -11.80 4.51
C HIS A 13 3.10 -11.07 4.08
N GLY A 14 3.18 -10.80 2.77
CA GLY A 14 4.27 -10.07 2.20
C GLY A 14 4.22 -8.72 2.89
N ARG A 15 5.24 -8.44 3.68
CA ARG A 15 5.52 -7.16 4.32
C ARG A 15 5.19 -5.94 3.44
N TYR A 16 5.24 -6.12 2.12
CA TYR A 16 4.95 -5.10 1.13
C TYR A 16 3.57 -5.27 0.48
N TYR A 17 2.78 -4.19 0.48
CA TYR A 17 1.47 -4.12 -0.16
C TYR A 17 1.48 -3.04 -1.24
N ALA A 18 0.71 -3.25 -2.32
CA ALA A 18 0.54 -2.28 -3.39
C ALA A 18 -0.93 -1.86 -3.46
N GLU A 19 -1.20 -0.56 -3.46
CA GLU A 19 -2.54 0.01 -3.50
C GLU A 19 -2.69 0.97 -4.68
N LEU A 20 -3.65 0.69 -5.57
CA LEU A 20 -3.96 1.53 -6.72
C LEU A 20 -4.84 2.69 -6.28
N VAL A 21 -4.41 3.91 -6.58
CA VAL A 21 -5.19 5.14 -6.49
C VAL A 21 -5.77 5.41 -7.87
N PRO A 22 -7.09 5.17 -8.07
CA PRO A 22 -7.72 5.50 -9.33
C PRO A 22 -7.78 7.02 -9.51
N PRO A 23 -7.71 7.51 -10.75
CA PRO A 23 -7.94 8.92 -11.05
C PRO A 23 -9.37 9.29 -10.66
N SER A 24 -9.53 10.19 -9.69
CA SER A 24 -10.85 10.73 -9.34
C SER A 24 -11.04 12.07 -10.06
N PRO A 25 -11.97 12.19 -11.02
CA PRO A 25 -12.26 13.45 -11.69
C PRO A 25 -12.94 14.48 -10.77
N GLU A 26 -13.61 14.03 -9.70
CA GLU A 26 -14.34 14.91 -8.78
C GLU A 26 -13.47 15.49 -7.65
N ARG A 27 -12.56 14.67 -7.09
CA ARG A 27 -11.66 15.09 -6.00
C ARG A 27 -10.26 15.47 -6.47
N GLY A 28 -9.86 15.05 -7.66
CA GLY A 28 -8.49 15.14 -8.14
C GLY A 28 -7.59 14.06 -7.53
N LEU A 29 -6.59 13.64 -8.30
CA LEU A 29 -5.64 12.59 -7.91
C LEU A 29 -4.88 12.93 -6.62
N GLN A 30 -4.49 14.20 -6.44
CA GLN A 30 -3.72 14.64 -5.28
C GLN A 30 -4.49 14.44 -3.97
N ALA A 31 -5.77 14.79 -3.93
CA ALA A 31 -6.60 14.61 -2.73
C ALA A 31 -6.81 13.13 -2.41
N ALA A 32 -7.03 12.29 -3.44
CA ALA A 32 -7.17 10.84 -3.27
C ALA A 32 -5.87 10.19 -2.75
N VAL A 33 -4.71 10.63 -3.25
CA VAL A 33 -3.41 10.20 -2.73
C VAL A 33 -3.25 10.61 -1.27
N GLN A 34 -3.56 11.87 -0.93
CA GLN A 34 -3.44 12.35 0.46
C GLN A 34 -4.29 11.54 1.43
N GLU A 35 -5.55 11.24 1.09
CA GLU A 35 -6.43 10.42 1.95
C GLU A 35 -5.86 9.01 2.17
N LEU A 36 -5.25 8.41 1.15
CA LEU A 36 -4.56 7.11 1.30
C LEU A 36 -3.31 7.23 2.17
N LEU A 37 -2.55 8.31 2.05
CA LEU A 37 -1.40 8.57 2.92
C LEU A 37 -1.83 8.66 4.39
N ASP A 38 -2.85 9.46 4.68
CA ASP A 38 -3.40 9.63 6.02
C ASP A 38 -4.02 8.32 6.55
N ALA A 39 -4.60 7.49 5.67
CA ALA A 39 -5.10 6.17 6.04
C ALA A 39 -3.97 5.17 6.32
N GLY A 40 -2.88 5.21 5.56
CA GLY A 40 -1.68 4.41 5.78
C GLY A 40 -0.99 4.76 7.09
N GLU A 41 -0.80 6.04 7.38
CA GLU A 41 -0.20 6.52 8.63
C GLU A 41 -1.00 6.04 9.86
N ARG A 42 -2.33 6.15 9.82
CA ARG A 42 -3.21 5.65 10.89
C ARG A 42 -3.12 4.15 11.13
N LYS A 43 -2.67 3.39 10.13
CA LYS A 43 -2.46 1.93 10.21
C LYS A 43 -1.00 1.57 10.52
N GLU A 44 -0.15 2.56 10.76
CA GLU A 44 1.31 2.40 10.91
C GLU A 44 1.93 1.71 9.68
N TRP A 45 1.41 2.03 8.49
CA TRP A 45 1.97 1.58 7.22
C TRP A 45 2.92 2.64 6.67
N HIS A 46 4.03 2.17 6.13
CA HIS A 46 5.13 3.03 5.72
C HIS A 46 5.23 3.06 4.20
N LEU A 47 5.08 4.24 3.59
CA LEU A 47 5.21 4.38 2.15
C LEU A 47 6.67 4.12 1.73
N VAL A 48 6.90 3.11 0.89
CA VAL A 48 8.23 2.74 0.39
C VAL A 48 8.43 3.04 -1.09
N GLY A 49 7.37 3.34 -1.84
CA GLY A 49 7.48 3.68 -3.25
C GLY A 49 6.18 4.17 -3.87
N VAL A 50 6.31 4.81 -5.02
CA VAL A 50 5.19 5.30 -5.82
C VAL A 50 5.48 4.96 -7.29
N ALA A 51 4.54 4.32 -7.97
CA ALA A 51 4.59 4.13 -9.42
C ALA A 51 3.48 4.95 -10.08
N GLY A 52 3.88 5.93 -10.89
CA GLY A 52 2.98 6.70 -11.75
C GLY A 52 2.98 6.19 -13.19
N GLY A 53 2.19 6.84 -14.05
CA GLY A 53 2.17 6.55 -15.49
C GLY A 53 1.27 5.37 -15.87
N LEU A 54 0.32 4.99 -15.00
CA LEU A 54 -0.72 4.05 -15.38
C LEU A 54 -1.67 4.68 -16.42
N PRO A 55 -2.32 3.85 -17.25
CA PRO A 55 -3.40 4.31 -18.11
C PRO A 55 -4.41 5.14 -17.31
N GLU A 56 -4.94 6.20 -17.91
CA GLU A 56 -5.93 7.11 -17.28
C GLU A 56 -5.38 7.98 -16.14
N GLY A 57 -4.07 7.95 -15.86
CA GLY A 57 -3.44 8.84 -14.88
C GLY A 57 -3.52 8.35 -13.44
N GLY A 58 -3.74 7.05 -13.24
CA GLY A 58 -3.66 6.42 -11.92
C GLY A 58 -2.24 6.35 -11.35
N VAL A 59 -2.16 6.08 -10.05
CA VAL A 59 -0.90 5.92 -9.31
C VAL A 59 -0.99 4.69 -8.41
N ILE A 60 0.08 3.92 -8.27
CA ILE A 60 0.18 2.84 -7.27
C ILE A 60 1.10 3.28 -6.14
N LEU A 61 0.64 3.12 -4.90
CA LEU A 61 1.43 3.33 -3.68
C LEU A 61 1.91 1.97 -3.15
N PHE A 62 3.18 1.88 -2.80
CA PHE A 62 3.77 0.69 -2.19
C PHE A 62 4.00 0.94 -0.70
N TRP A 63 3.46 0.07 0.12
CA TRP A 63 3.43 0.14 1.58
C TRP A 63 4.29 -0.96 2.19
N ASP A 64 5.00 -0.66 3.27
CA ASP A 64 5.61 -1.62 4.19
C ASP A 64 4.80 -1.62 5.49
N THR A 65 4.25 -2.78 5.86
CA THR A 65 3.44 -2.94 7.07
C THR A 65 4.25 -3.40 8.27
N ALA A 66 5.55 -3.66 8.09
CA ALA A 66 6.46 -3.83 9.21
C ALA A 66 7.03 -2.46 9.58
N HIS A 67 7.13 -2.20 10.89
CA HIS A 67 7.79 -1.00 11.38
C HIS A 67 9.22 -0.96 10.79
N PRO A 68 9.57 0.03 9.95
CA PRO A 68 10.90 0.17 9.45
C PRO A 68 11.74 0.46 10.69
N GLY A 69 12.65 -0.47 11.00
CA GLY A 69 13.70 -0.22 11.96
C GLY A 69 14.56 0.92 11.43
N PHE A 70 14.16 2.17 11.66
CA PHE A 70 15.02 3.36 11.58
C PHE A 70 16.05 3.37 12.72
N GLY A 71 16.34 2.20 13.31
CA GLY A 71 17.59 1.97 14.02
C GLY A 71 18.72 2.03 13.00
N ARG A 72 19.20 3.24 12.72
CA ARG A 72 20.53 3.47 12.17
C ARG A 72 21.49 2.66 13.05
N THR A 73 21.85 1.44 12.63
CA THR A 73 23.00 0.76 13.19
C THR A 73 24.18 1.56 12.70
N GLN A 74 24.55 2.53 13.53
CA GLN A 74 25.82 3.20 13.51
C GLN A 74 26.88 2.09 13.52
N PHE A 75 27.42 1.79 12.35
CA PHE A 75 28.62 0.98 12.23
C PHE A 75 29.72 1.73 12.99
N ARG A 76 30.24 1.09 14.04
CA ARG A 76 31.48 1.48 14.71
C ARG A 76 32.53 0.42 14.42
#